data_AF-A0A438HRA5-F1
#
_entry.id   AF-A0A438HRA5-F1
#
_cell.length_a   1.000
_cell.length_b   1.000
_cell.length_c   1.000
_cell.angle_alpha   90.00
_cell.angle_beta   90.00
_cell.angle_gamma   90.00
#
_symmetry.space_group_name_H-M   'P 1'
#
loop_
_entity.id
_entity.type
_entity.pdbx_description
1 polymer ?
#
loop_
_entity_poly.entity_id
_entity_poly.type
_entity_poly.pdbx_seq_one_letter_code
_entity_poly.pdbx_strand_id
1 'polypeptide(L)'
;MTADEAASSLDAVIMDDTPLLILFLTKISHNLQNHKHQDRLLFHITLHSHYLLILHVVLQVILASLEQGVREGRMLLHDWLVILIAQYNDAYKLLQYRNGSSTTAHVDVAFSQCPQLQPLPRLVFALLRNPLLRFHEEGVHPDYRIYLQCLFRYLVIMFECALEPSSLHRAVYPVLTSYSAPDKQAYPRHSLSRAALITSGSPIFFLDAFTTLIVFYSSTADPILPYPPPHDCLLRTTINKLKQERSITPKLLFIRGGQDDATAFENYLIEEQDVEGSGLTSVMGFVSFLEDITRSVLEYMK
;
A
#
# COMPACT_ATOMS: atom_id res chain seq x y z
N MET A 1 6.23 -44.31 10.22
CA MET A 1 5.71 -42.93 10.11
C MET A 1 6.87 -41.99 10.27
N THR A 2 7.62 -41.82 9.18
CA THR A 2 8.82 -41.01 9.08
C THR A 2 8.48 -39.72 8.35
N ALA A 3 9.23 -38.67 8.68
CA ALA A 3 8.99 -37.26 8.34
C ALA A 3 8.99 -36.87 6.84
N ASP A 4 8.88 -37.84 5.92
CA ASP A 4 8.92 -37.63 4.47
C ASP A 4 7.54 -37.38 3.82
N GLU A 5 6.43 -37.76 4.45
CA GLU A 5 5.09 -37.55 3.86
C GLU A 5 4.49 -36.16 4.13
N ALA A 6 5.07 -35.36 5.04
CA ALA A 6 4.62 -33.99 5.29
C ALA A 6 5.21 -32.97 4.31
N ALA A 7 6.36 -33.27 3.69
CA ALA A 7 7.04 -32.38 2.75
C ALA A 7 6.34 -32.32 1.38
N SER A 8 5.63 -33.37 0.97
CA SER A 8 4.99 -33.43 -0.36
C SER A 8 3.69 -32.62 -0.47
N SER A 9 3.20 -32.01 0.62
CA SER A 9 1.94 -31.23 0.62
C SER A 9 2.15 -29.71 0.68
N LEU A 10 3.37 -29.24 0.97
CA LEU A 10 3.71 -27.80 0.96
C LEU A 10 4.25 -27.32 -0.39
N ASP A 11 4.83 -28.20 -1.21
CA ASP A 11 5.40 -27.85 -2.51
C ASP A 11 4.34 -27.71 -3.63
N ALA A 12 3.09 -28.11 -3.37
CA ALA A 12 2.02 -28.12 -4.37
C ALA A 12 1.21 -26.81 -4.46
N VAL A 13 1.51 -25.78 -3.65
CA VAL A 13 0.74 -24.51 -3.63
C VAL A 13 1.52 -23.30 -4.22
N ILE A 14 2.76 -23.50 -4.70
CA ILE A 14 3.62 -22.39 -5.16
C ILE A 14 3.88 -22.39 -6.69
N MET A 15 3.33 -23.35 -7.43
CA MET A 15 3.72 -23.60 -8.83
C MET A 15 2.61 -23.38 -9.88
N ASP A 16 1.99 -22.20 -9.92
CA ASP A 16 1.17 -21.84 -11.11
C ASP A 16 1.48 -20.43 -11.69
N ASP A 17 1.98 -19.49 -10.88
CA ASP A 17 2.28 -18.11 -11.34
C ASP A 17 3.76 -17.84 -11.68
N THR A 18 4.65 -18.80 -11.43
CA THR A 18 6.09 -18.67 -11.64
C THR A 18 6.51 -18.32 -13.08
N PRO A 19 5.90 -18.89 -14.15
CA PRO A 19 6.33 -18.58 -15.51
C PRO A 19 5.93 -17.16 -15.95
N LEU A 20 4.78 -16.64 -15.49
CA LEU A 20 4.32 -15.28 -15.76
C LEU A 20 5.23 -14.24 -15.10
N LEU A 21 5.56 -14.45 -13.82
CA LEU A 21 6.47 -13.57 -13.08
C LEU A 21 7.86 -13.59 -13.73
N ILE A 22 8.43 -14.76 -14.02
CA ILE A 22 9.75 -14.87 -14.67
C ILE A 22 9.76 -14.18 -16.04
N LEU A 23 8.75 -14.42 -16.88
CA LEU A 23 8.67 -13.84 -18.23
C LEU A 23 8.47 -12.32 -18.18
N PHE A 24 7.68 -11.82 -17.22
CA PHE A 24 7.47 -10.40 -16.95
C PHE A 24 8.76 -9.70 -16.49
N LEU A 25 9.50 -10.31 -15.56
CA LEU A 25 10.76 -9.79 -15.05
C LEU A 25 11.86 -9.77 -16.12
N THR A 26 11.90 -10.79 -16.97
CA THR A 26 12.84 -10.87 -18.09
C THR A 26 12.56 -9.78 -19.14
N LYS A 27 11.28 -9.44 -19.37
CA LYS A 27 10.87 -8.42 -20.33
C LYS A 27 11.03 -6.98 -19.80
N ILE A 28 10.76 -6.75 -18.51
CA ILE A 28 11.08 -5.49 -17.82
C ILE A 28 12.59 -5.19 -17.90
N SER A 29 13.42 -6.21 -17.68
CA SER A 29 14.88 -6.08 -17.80
C SER A 29 15.35 -5.68 -19.20
N HIS A 30 14.69 -6.19 -20.24
CA HIS A 30 15.07 -5.92 -21.63
C HIS A 30 14.60 -4.54 -22.13
N ASN A 31 13.44 -4.04 -21.66
CA ASN A 31 12.88 -2.74 -22.09
C ASN A 31 13.44 -1.53 -21.33
N LEU A 32 14.03 -1.71 -20.14
CA LEU A 32 14.68 -0.65 -19.35
C LEU A 32 16.15 -0.37 -19.77
N GLN A 33 16.48 -0.53 -21.06
CA GLN A 33 17.83 -0.33 -21.62
C GLN A 33 18.36 1.12 -21.58
N ASN A 34 17.61 2.07 -21.03
CA ASN A 34 18.05 3.45 -20.84
C ASN A 34 17.89 3.85 -19.38
N HIS A 35 18.83 3.45 -18.52
CA HIS A 35 19.39 4.19 -17.39
C HIS A 35 20.23 3.22 -16.52
N LYS A 36 21.43 3.65 -16.12
CA LYS A 36 22.59 2.85 -15.63
C LYS A 36 22.41 2.08 -14.29
N HIS A 37 21.22 1.59 -13.93
CA HIS A 37 20.97 0.87 -12.67
C HIS A 37 20.49 -0.59 -12.84
N GLN A 38 20.76 -1.17 -14.01
CA GLN A 38 20.12 -2.38 -14.54
C GLN A 38 20.46 -3.71 -13.83
N ASP A 39 21.64 -3.86 -13.21
CA ASP A 39 22.07 -5.19 -12.74
C ASP A 39 21.56 -5.59 -11.34
N ARG A 40 21.00 -4.65 -10.56
CA ARG A 40 20.45 -4.97 -9.22
C ARG A 40 18.98 -5.39 -9.24
N LEU A 41 18.25 -5.09 -10.31
CA LEU A 41 16.81 -5.35 -10.41
C LEU A 41 16.50 -6.82 -10.71
N LEU A 42 17.38 -7.53 -11.43
CA LEU A 42 17.10 -8.87 -11.94
C LEU A 42 17.19 -9.98 -10.87
N PHE A 43 18.01 -9.78 -9.83
CA PHE A 43 18.34 -10.84 -8.87
C PHE A 43 17.42 -10.87 -7.63
N HIS A 44 16.63 -9.82 -7.39
CA HIS A 44 15.90 -9.65 -6.13
C HIS A 44 14.41 -10.02 -6.18
N ILE A 45 13.85 -10.36 -7.34
CA ILE A 45 12.38 -10.49 -7.49
C ILE A 45 11.88 -11.94 -7.30
N THR A 46 12.73 -12.84 -6.81
CA THR A 46 12.35 -14.20 -6.43
C THR A 46 11.95 -14.26 -4.94
N LEU A 47 10.71 -14.67 -4.68
CA LEU A 47 10.06 -15.04 -3.40
C LEU A 47 9.56 -13.98 -2.40
N HIS A 48 9.92 -12.68 -2.47
CA HIS A 48 9.34 -11.61 -1.60
C HIS A 48 8.99 -10.33 -2.40
N SER A 49 8.40 -10.53 -3.57
CA SER A 49 8.42 -9.63 -4.73
C SER A 49 7.83 -8.23 -4.54
N HIS A 50 6.69 -8.06 -3.85
CA HIS A 50 6.04 -6.74 -3.78
C HIS A 50 6.65 -5.79 -2.74
N TYR A 51 7.14 -6.29 -1.60
CA TYR A 51 7.76 -5.42 -0.59
C TYR A 51 9.10 -4.83 -1.07
N LEU A 52 9.90 -5.63 -1.77
CA LEU A 52 11.13 -5.15 -2.42
C LEU A 52 10.84 -4.14 -3.52
N LEU A 53 9.73 -4.31 -4.23
CA LEU A 53 9.28 -3.34 -5.23
C LEU A 53 8.89 -2.01 -4.55
N ILE A 54 8.10 -2.06 -3.47
CA ILE A 54 7.73 -0.87 -2.68
C ILE A 54 9.00 -0.16 -2.18
N LEU A 55 9.94 -0.92 -1.62
CA LEU A 55 11.22 -0.41 -1.13
C LEU A 55 11.95 0.39 -2.21
N HIS A 56 12.12 -0.21 -3.38
CA HIS A 56 12.83 0.39 -4.50
C HIS A 56 12.10 1.64 -5.00
N VAL A 57 10.78 1.55 -5.21
CA VAL A 57 9.96 2.66 -5.69
C VAL A 57 9.99 3.83 -4.70
N VAL A 58 9.83 3.57 -3.41
CA VAL A 58 9.92 4.60 -2.36
C VAL A 58 11.26 5.31 -2.41
N LEU A 59 12.36 4.55 -2.49
CA LEU A 59 13.70 5.12 -2.50
C LEU A 59 13.93 5.98 -3.76
N GLN A 60 13.57 5.47 -4.94
CA GLN A 60 13.68 6.19 -6.22
C GLN A 60 12.88 7.49 -6.19
N VAL A 61 11.66 7.43 -5.68
CA VAL A 61 10.77 8.59 -5.56
C VAL A 61 11.34 9.63 -4.60
N ILE A 62 11.93 9.23 -3.47
CA ILE A 62 12.59 10.16 -2.53
C ILE A 62 13.79 10.83 -3.20
N LEU A 63 14.62 10.08 -3.92
CA LEU A 63 15.79 10.60 -4.62
C LEU A 63 15.39 11.58 -5.74
N ALA A 64 14.46 11.19 -6.62
CA ALA A 64 13.93 12.04 -7.67
C ALA A 64 13.30 13.32 -7.10
N SER A 65 12.57 13.22 -5.99
CA SER A 65 11.98 14.38 -5.32
C SER A 65 13.02 15.35 -4.75
N LEU A 66 14.18 14.85 -4.32
CA LEU A 66 15.28 15.67 -3.81
C LEU A 66 16.10 16.32 -4.92
N GLU A 67 16.33 15.62 -6.03
CA GLU A 67 17.18 16.08 -7.12
C GLU A 67 16.43 16.97 -8.12
N GLN A 68 15.20 16.60 -8.47
CA GLN A 68 14.43 17.18 -9.58
C GLN A 68 13.11 17.82 -9.12
N GLY A 69 12.82 17.70 -7.81
CA GLY A 69 11.64 18.27 -7.18
C GLY A 69 10.46 17.29 -7.11
N VAL A 70 9.51 17.63 -6.23
CA VAL A 70 8.36 16.77 -5.89
C VAL A 70 7.49 16.44 -7.10
N ARG A 71 7.34 17.38 -8.04
CA ARG A 71 6.55 17.16 -9.27
C ARG A 71 7.11 16.00 -10.08
N GLU A 72 8.42 15.93 -10.23
CA GLU A 72 9.10 14.87 -10.96
C GLU A 72 8.94 13.53 -10.24
N GLY A 73 9.13 13.49 -8.92
CA GLY A 73 8.90 12.28 -8.13
C GLY A 73 7.48 11.71 -8.28
N ARG A 74 6.47 12.58 -8.43
CA ARG A 74 5.08 12.16 -8.71
C ARG A 74 4.91 11.61 -10.12
N MET A 75 5.46 12.28 -11.13
CA MET A 75 5.37 11.83 -12.53
C MET A 75 6.08 10.48 -12.70
N LEU A 76 7.30 10.35 -12.17
CA LEU A 76 8.06 9.09 -12.16
C LEU A 76 7.26 7.94 -11.55
N LEU A 77 6.56 8.19 -10.43
CA LEU A 77 5.77 7.18 -9.76
C LEU A 77 4.52 6.76 -10.57
N HIS A 78 3.86 7.71 -11.22
CA HIS A 78 2.72 7.44 -12.12
C HIS A 78 3.17 6.68 -13.37
N ASP A 79 4.18 7.21 -14.07
CA ASP A 79 4.75 6.61 -15.29
C ASP A 79 5.26 5.20 -15.04
N TRP A 80 5.92 4.98 -13.90
CA TRP A 80 6.37 3.66 -13.49
C TRP A 80 5.22 2.65 -13.39
N LEU A 81 4.08 3.04 -12.80
CA LEU A 81 2.91 2.16 -12.71
C LEU A 81 2.28 1.90 -14.09
N VAL A 82 2.19 2.94 -14.94
CA VAL A 82 1.68 2.81 -16.32
C VAL A 82 2.54 1.84 -17.12
N ILE A 83 3.86 2.00 -17.09
CA ILE A 83 4.80 1.10 -17.79
C ILE A 83 4.66 -0.32 -17.23
N LEU A 84 4.60 -0.50 -15.91
CA LEU A 84 4.45 -1.81 -15.28
C LEU A 84 3.19 -2.53 -15.77
N ILE A 85 2.05 -1.84 -15.75
CA ILE A 85 0.76 -2.39 -16.20
C ILE A 85 0.78 -2.67 -17.70
N ALA A 86 1.37 -1.79 -18.51
CA ALA A 86 1.49 -2.01 -19.95
C ALA A 86 2.31 -3.26 -20.27
N GLN A 87 3.47 -3.42 -19.62
CA GLN A 87 4.31 -4.61 -19.78
C GLN A 87 3.61 -5.89 -19.31
N TYR A 88 2.80 -5.79 -18.25
CA TYR A 88 2.04 -6.92 -17.71
C TYR A 88 0.98 -7.38 -18.71
N ASN A 89 0.21 -6.42 -19.24
CA ASN A 89 -0.81 -6.69 -20.24
C ASN A 89 -0.21 -7.20 -21.54
N ASP A 90 0.96 -6.70 -21.96
CA ASP A 90 1.64 -7.18 -23.16
C ASP A 90 2.19 -8.61 -22.99
N ALA A 91 2.78 -8.93 -21.83
CA ALA A 91 3.22 -10.28 -21.50
C ALA A 91 2.03 -11.27 -21.45
N TYR A 92 0.90 -10.85 -20.88
CA TYR A 92 -0.30 -11.67 -20.82
C TYR A 92 -0.94 -11.89 -22.19
N LYS A 93 -0.97 -10.86 -23.05
CA LYS A 93 -1.43 -10.98 -24.45
C LYS A 93 -0.63 -12.06 -25.20
N LEU A 94 0.69 -12.10 -25.05
CA LEU A 94 1.54 -13.10 -25.72
C LEU A 94 1.19 -14.55 -25.31
N LEU A 95 0.84 -14.76 -24.04
CA LEU A 95 0.42 -16.07 -23.54
C LEU A 95 -0.97 -16.47 -24.08
N GLN A 96 -1.90 -15.53 -24.18
CA GLN A 96 -3.22 -15.76 -24.78
C GLN A 96 -3.13 -16.06 -26.28
N TYR A 97 -2.27 -15.33 -27.03
CA TYR A 97 -2.02 -15.61 -28.45
C TYR A 97 -1.43 -17.01 -28.68
N ARG A 98 -0.58 -17.49 -27.78
CA ARG A 98 -0.07 -18.87 -27.81
C ARG A 98 -1.19 -19.91 -27.58
N ASN A 99 -2.25 -19.53 -26.88
CA ASN A 99 -3.37 -20.39 -26.51
C ASN A 99 -4.62 -20.21 -27.40
N GLY A 100 -4.58 -19.38 -28.44
CA GLY A 100 -5.61 -19.30 -29.48
C GLY A 100 -6.89 -18.51 -29.12
N SER A 101 -6.92 -17.78 -28.00
CA SER A 101 -8.07 -16.99 -27.55
C SER A 101 -7.98 -15.53 -28.03
N SER A 102 -8.77 -15.17 -29.05
CA SER A 102 -8.92 -13.79 -29.54
C SER A 102 -10.01 -13.02 -28.78
N THR A 103 -9.84 -12.82 -27.48
CA THR A 103 -10.69 -11.90 -26.72
C THR A 103 -10.18 -10.46 -26.85
N THR A 104 -11.08 -9.54 -27.19
CA THR A 104 -10.86 -8.09 -27.18
C THR A 104 -10.14 -7.67 -25.89
N ALA A 105 -8.93 -7.14 -26.04
CA ALA A 105 -8.01 -6.91 -24.94
C ALA A 105 -8.48 -5.77 -24.02
N HIS A 106 -9.29 -6.09 -23.02
CA HIS A 106 -9.48 -5.23 -21.87
C HIS A 106 -8.14 -5.12 -21.13
N VAL A 107 -7.70 -3.90 -20.80
CA VAL A 107 -6.50 -3.69 -20.00
C VAL A 107 -6.82 -4.12 -18.57
N ASP A 108 -6.06 -5.08 -18.04
CA ASP A 108 -6.14 -5.48 -16.65
C ASP A 108 -5.20 -4.59 -15.82
N VAL A 109 -5.80 -3.61 -15.14
CA VAL A 109 -5.10 -2.71 -14.20
C VAL A 109 -5.07 -3.25 -12.77
N ALA A 110 -5.83 -4.31 -12.50
CA ALA A 110 -5.96 -4.90 -11.17
C ALA A 110 -4.96 -6.04 -10.93
N PHE A 111 -4.18 -6.44 -11.94
CA PHE A 111 -3.31 -7.61 -11.90
C PHE A 111 -4.10 -8.87 -11.49
N SER A 112 -5.24 -9.09 -12.12
CA SER A 112 -6.17 -10.18 -11.81
C SER A 112 -5.51 -11.55 -11.91
N GLN A 113 -4.52 -11.68 -12.81
CA GLN A 113 -3.76 -12.92 -13.03
C GLN A 113 -2.43 -12.96 -12.27
N CYS A 114 -2.13 -11.97 -11.42
CA CYS A 114 -0.92 -11.97 -10.60
C CYS A 114 -1.22 -11.42 -9.20
N PRO A 115 -1.66 -12.28 -8.25
CA PRO A 115 -2.05 -11.88 -6.89
C PRO A 115 -0.98 -11.07 -6.16
N GLN A 116 0.30 -11.34 -6.44
CA GLN A 116 1.44 -10.66 -5.83
C GLN A 116 1.52 -9.17 -6.18
N LEU A 117 1.01 -8.75 -7.35
CA LEU A 117 1.07 -7.37 -7.83
C LEU A 117 -0.22 -6.58 -7.55
N GLN A 118 -1.31 -7.24 -7.17
CA GLN A 118 -2.60 -6.61 -6.85
C GLN A 118 -2.52 -5.46 -5.81
N PRO A 119 -1.63 -5.50 -4.79
CA PRO A 119 -1.49 -4.39 -3.86
C PRO A 119 -0.88 -3.12 -4.48
N LEU A 120 -0.14 -3.23 -5.58
CA LEU A 120 0.71 -2.15 -6.09
C LEU A 120 -0.05 -0.89 -6.52
N PRO A 121 -1.17 -0.96 -7.27
CA PRO A 121 -1.90 0.26 -7.63
C PRO A 121 -2.36 1.04 -6.40
N ARG A 122 -2.81 0.34 -5.34
CA ARG A 122 -3.21 0.97 -4.07
C ARG A 122 -2.02 1.60 -3.35
N LEU A 123 -0.87 0.93 -3.34
CA LEU A 123 0.34 1.45 -2.71
C LEU A 123 0.90 2.68 -3.41
N VAL A 124 0.92 2.66 -4.75
CA VAL A 124 1.30 3.82 -5.58
C VAL A 124 0.36 4.99 -5.30
N PHE A 125 -0.94 4.73 -5.30
CA PHE A 125 -1.94 5.73 -4.96
C PHE A 125 -1.74 6.32 -3.55
N ALA A 126 -1.45 5.48 -2.56
CA ALA A 126 -1.16 5.92 -1.20
C ALA A 126 0.13 6.75 -1.10
N LEU A 127 1.19 6.36 -1.82
CA LEU A 127 2.42 7.15 -1.93
C LEU A 127 2.18 8.53 -2.55
N LEU A 128 1.37 8.59 -3.62
CA LEU A 128 0.99 9.86 -4.26
C LEU A 128 0.18 10.76 -3.33
N ARG A 129 -0.52 10.22 -2.33
CA ARG A 129 -1.25 11.00 -1.31
C ARG A 129 -0.43 11.28 -0.04
N ASN A 130 0.71 10.62 0.11
CA ASN A 130 1.59 10.79 1.26
C ASN A 130 2.18 12.22 1.29
N PRO A 131 2.29 12.86 2.47
CA PRO A 131 2.88 14.20 2.59
C PRO A 131 4.30 14.32 2.03
N LEU A 132 5.03 13.20 1.88
CA LEU A 132 6.29 13.14 1.12
C LEU A 132 6.21 13.75 -0.27
N LEU A 133 5.10 13.51 -0.99
CA LEU A 133 4.90 13.89 -2.38
C LEU A 133 3.86 15.00 -2.58
N ARG A 134 3.29 15.55 -1.51
CA ARG A 134 2.39 16.71 -1.59
C ARG A 134 3.16 17.97 -1.98
N PHE A 135 2.54 18.94 -2.64
CA PHE A 135 3.22 20.21 -2.93
C PHE A 135 3.39 21.05 -1.66
N HIS A 136 4.35 21.98 -1.65
CA HIS A 136 4.56 22.86 -0.50
C HIS A 136 3.39 23.84 -0.30
N GLU A 137 2.73 24.22 -1.39
CA GLU A 137 1.54 25.08 -1.42
C GLU A 137 0.35 24.50 -0.64
N GLU A 138 0.36 23.20 -0.34
CA GLU A 138 -0.67 22.47 0.42
C GLU A 138 -0.43 22.50 1.93
N GLY A 139 0.44 23.40 2.41
CA GLY A 139 0.68 23.58 3.84
C GLY A 139 1.55 22.52 4.50
N VAL A 140 2.24 21.68 3.73
CA VAL A 140 3.21 20.72 4.30
C VAL A 140 4.47 21.47 4.76
N HIS A 141 4.67 21.49 6.07
CA HIS A 141 5.85 22.09 6.68
C HIS A 141 7.14 21.43 6.17
N PRO A 142 8.18 22.20 5.77
CA PRO A 142 9.42 21.64 5.23
C PRO A 142 10.08 20.66 6.21
N ASP A 143 10.16 20.99 7.50
CA ASP A 143 10.75 20.10 8.51
C ASP A 143 10.00 18.77 8.63
N TYR A 144 8.67 18.78 8.50
CA TYR A 144 7.87 17.57 8.53
C TYR A 144 8.16 16.68 7.31
N ARG A 145 8.36 17.30 6.13
CA ARG A 145 8.78 16.55 4.93
C ARG A 145 10.16 15.94 5.09
N ILE A 146 11.14 16.70 5.57
CA ILE A 146 12.50 16.18 5.81
C ILE A 146 12.46 15.03 6.84
N TYR A 147 11.69 15.20 7.91
CA TYR A 147 11.44 14.13 8.88
C TYR A 147 10.92 12.86 8.21
N LEU A 148 9.90 12.97 7.36
CA LEU A 148 9.36 11.83 6.63
C LEU A 148 10.39 11.21 5.68
N GLN A 149 11.18 12.01 4.96
CA GLN A 149 12.23 11.48 4.07
C GLN A 149 13.26 10.67 4.86
N CYS A 150 13.69 11.17 6.02
CA CYS A 150 14.59 10.46 6.92
C CYS A 150 13.95 9.17 7.48
N LEU A 151 12.68 9.23 7.89
CA LEU A 151 11.93 8.09 8.40
C LEU A 151 11.79 6.99 7.36
N PHE A 152 11.38 7.32 6.14
CA PHE A 152 11.22 6.35 5.07
C PHE A 152 12.55 5.76 4.63
N ARG A 153 13.64 6.56 4.58
CA ARG A 153 14.98 6.03 4.33
C ARG A 153 15.46 5.10 5.45
N TYR A 154 15.16 5.43 6.70
CA TYR A 154 15.43 4.53 7.83
C TYR A 154 14.64 3.23 7.72
N LEU A 155 13.35 3.29 7.40
CA LEU A 155 12.50 2.12 7.17
C LEU A 155 13.00 1.26 6.02
N VAL A 156 13.48 1.88 4.95
CA VAL A 156 14.11 1.20 3.81
C VAL A 156 15.35 0.43 4.28
N ILE A 157 16.24 1.07 5.05
CA ILE A 157 17.43 0.41 5.60
C ILE A 157 17.05 -0.74 6.55
N MET A 158 16.06 -0.55 7.43
CA MET A 158 15.57 -1.61 8.32
C MET A 158 14.95 -2.79 7.55
N PHE A 159 14.30 -2.52 6.42
CA PHE A 159 13.82 -3.55 5.52
C PHE A 159 14.99 -4.34 4.89
N GLU A 160 16.01 -3.66 4.38
CA GLU A 160 17.20 -4.31 3.81
C GLU A 160 17.96 -5.15 4.85
N CYS A 161 17.97 -4.71 6.11
CA CYS A 161 18.50 -5.47 7.22
C CYS A 161 17.58 -6.61 7.71
N ALA A 162 16.43 -6.83 7.04
CA ALA A 162 15.39 -7.82 7.38
C ALA A 162 14.83 -7.68 8.81
N LEU A 163 14.88 -6.49 9.40
CA LEU A 163 14.50 -6.26 10.79
C LEU A 163 12.99 -6.06 10.97
N GLU A 164 12.31 -5.37 10.03
CA GLU A 164 10.87 -5.09 10.18
C GLU A 164 10.15 -4.83 8.84
N PRO A 165 9.95 -5.85 7.98
CA PRO A 165 9.48 -5.65 6.61
C PRO A 165 8.07 -5.06 6.51
N SER A 166 7.21 -5.28 7.51
CA SER A 166 5.84 -4.75 7.55
C SER A 166 5.76 -3.26 7.86
N SER A 167 6.80 -2.64 8.41
CA SER A 167 6.75 -1.25 8.87
C SER A 167 6.70 -0.25 7.73
N LEU A 168 7.45 -0.50 6.65
CA LEU A 168 7.39 0.34 5.45
C LEU A 168 5.99 0.31 4.83
N HIS A 169 5.39 -0.87 4.70
CA HIS A 169 4.03 -0.98 4.18
C HIS A 169 3.03 -0.22 5.04
N ARG A 170 3.08 -0.36 6.38
CA ARG A 170 2.16 0.36 7.28
C ARG A 170 2.36 1.88 7.25
N ALA A 171 3.58 2.35 7.02
CA ALA A 171 3.88 3.77 6.87
C ALA A 171 3.34 4.34 5.54
N VAL A 172 3.26 3.52 4.49
CA VAL A 172 2.68 3.90 3.18
C VAL A 172 1.16 3.79 3.19
N TYR A 173 0.66 2.60 3.53
CA TYR A 173 -0.75 2.22 3.54
C TYR A 173 -1.09 1.66 4.92
N PRO A 174 -1.70 2.48 5.80
CA PRO A 174 -2.11 2.08 7.14
C PRO A 174 -3.03 0.86 7.15
N VAL A 175 -3.07 0.15 8.28
CA VAL A 175 -3.98 -0.99 8.47
C VAL A 175 -5.16 -0.55 9.32
N LEU A 176 -6.38 -0.79 8.81
CA LEU A 176 -7.62 -0.51 9.50
C LEU A 176 -8.31 -1.80 9.91
N THR A 177 -8.51 -1.99 11.21
CA THR A 177 -9.13 -3.18 11.82
C THR A 177 -10.42 -2.75 12.52
N SER A 178 -11.48 -3.56 12.47
CA SER A 178 -12.70 -3.27 13.24
C SER A 178 -12.92 -4.24 14.40
N TYR A 179 -13.61 -3.74 15.42
CA TYR A 179 -13.92 -4.40 16.67
C TYR A 179 -15.41 -4.24 16.96
N SER A 180 -16.06 -5.34 17.33
CA SER A 180 -17.46 -5.35 17.79
C SER A 180 -17.58 -4.95 19.26
N ALA A 181 -16.54 -5.24 20.04
CA ALA A 181 -16.34 -4.82 21.41
C ALA A 181 -14.82 -4.70 21.66
N PRO A 182 -14.35 -4.01 22.72
CA PRO A 182 -12.92 -3.87 23.01
C PRO A 182 -12.16 -5.20 23.08
N ASP A 183 -12.84 -6.29 23.45
CA ASP A 183 -12.30 -7.65 23.56
C ASP A 183 -12.54 -8.55 22.34
N LYS A 184 -13.27 -8.07 21.33
CA LYS A 184 -13.71 -8.89 20.20
C LYS A 184 -13.49 -8.18 18.88
N GLN A 185 -12.40 -8.58 18.22
CA GLN A 185 -12.11 -8.20 16.85
C GLN A 185 -13.22 -8.73 15.91
N ALA A 186 -13.71 -7.87 15.02
CA ALA A 186 -14.75 -8.19 14.06
C ALA A 186 -14.13 -8.51 12.68
N TYR A 187 -13.27 -7.63 12.17
CA TYR A 187 -12.65 -7.82 10.85
C TYR A 187 -11.20 -7.31 10.81
N PRO A 188 -10.25 -8.09 10.25
CA PRO A 188 -8.83 -7.83 10.37
C PRO A 188 -8.25 -6.74 9.46
N ARG A 189 -8.87 -6.45 8.31
CA ARG A 189 -8.33 -5.46 7.37
C ARG A 189 -9.39 -4.88 6.45
N HIS A 190 -9.86 -3.68 6.75
CA HIS A 190 -10.71 -2.87 5.89
C HIS A 190 -9.89 -2.12 4.84
N SER A 191 -10.55 -1.75 3.74
CA SER A 191 -10.06 -0.68 2.88
C SER A 191 -10.12 0.66 3.64
N LEU A 192 -9.24 1.59 3.26
CA LEU A 192 -9.15 2.91 3.87
C LEU A 192 -10.19 3.87 3.27
N SER A 193 -11.47 3.49 3.34
CA SER A 193 -12.62 4.25 2.82
C SER A 193 -13.74 4.37 3.86
N ARG A 194 -14.54 5.43 3.78
CA ARG A 194 -15.74 5.63 4.63
C ARG A 194 -16.79 4.57 4.34
N ALA A 195 -16.91 4.14 3.09
CA ALA A 195 -17.80 3.04 2.71
C ALA A 195 -17.50 1.76 3.50
N ALA A 196 -16.23 1.45 3.76
CA ALA A 196 -15.84 0.29 4.56
C ALA A 196 -16.30 0.43 6.02
N LEU A 197 -16.19 1.62 6.61
CA LEU A 197 -16.66 1.90 7.97
C LEU A 197 -18.17 1.65 8.08
N ILE A 198 -18.96 2.24 7.17
CA ILE A 198 -20.42 2.13 7.15
C ILE A 198 -20.86 0.67 6.93
N THR A 199 -20.27 0.00 5.93
CA THR A 199 -20.64 -1.38 5.57
C THR A 199 -20.29 -2.37 6.67
N SER A 200 -19.20 -2.14 7.41
CA SER A 200 -18.78 -3.04 8.49
C SER A 200 -19.75 -3.06 9.68
N GLY A 201 -20.56 -2.02 9.87
CA GLY A 201 -21.46 -1.84 11.01
C GLY A 201 -20.76 -1.90 12.38
N SER A 202 -19.43 -1.84 12.42
CA SER A 202 -18.66 -2.05 13.66
C SER A 202 -18.59 -0.74 14.45
N PRO A 203 -18.71 -0.79 15.79
CA PRO A 203 -18.67 0.42 16.63
C PRO A 203 -17.25 0.96 16.86
N ILE A 204 -16.21 0.12 16.77
CA ILE A 204 -14.84 0.50 17.08
C ILE A 204 -13.93 0.15 15.91
N PHE A 205 -13.05 1.09 15.56
CA PHE A 205 -12.03 0.95 14.54
C PHE A 205 -10.65 1.25 15.12
N PHE A 206 -9.68 0.46 14.72
CA PHE A 206 -8.28 0.61 15.09
C PHE A 206 -7.46 0.82 13.83
N LEU A 207 -6.83 1.98 13.71
CA LEU A 207 -5.96 2.34 12.61
C LEU A 207 -4.50 2.32 13.08
N ASP A 208 -3.67 1.60 12.32
CA ASP A 208 -2.24 1.49 12.52
C ASP A 208 -1.47 2.09 11.33
N ALA A 209 -0.90 3.28 11.53
CA ALA A 209 -0.14 4.05 10.55
C ALA A 209 1.35 4.15 10.90
N PHE A 210 1.92 3.11 11.52
CA PHE A 210 3.33 3.01 11.96
C PHE A 210 3.76 4.03 13.04
N THR A 211 3.74 5.33 12.77
CA THR A 211 4.08 6.39 13.75
C THR A 211 2.88 6.83 14.59
N THR A 212 1.67 6.50 14.16
CA THR A 212 0.42 6.87 14.83
C THR A 212 -0.50 5.67 14.91
N LEU A 213 -1.09 5.47 16.08
CA LEU A 213 -2.15 4.51 16.38
C LEU A 213 -3.41 5.31 16.72
N ILE A 214 -4.53 5.01 16.08
CA ILE A 214 -5.80 5.68 16.34
C ILE A 214 -6.85 4.64 16.69
N VAL A 215 -7.52 4.84 17.83
CA VAL A 215 -8.75 4.12 18.17
C VAL A 215 -9.90 5.08 17.95
N PHE A 216 -10.73 4.77 16.97
CA PHE A 216 -11.89 5.55 16.57
C PHE A 216 -13.17 4.82 16.95
N TYR A 217 -14.03 5.46 17.73
CA TYR A 217 -15.38 5.00 18.03
C TYR A 217 -16.34 5.67 17.04
N SER A 218 -17.13 4.88 16.33
CA SER A 218 -18.13 5.40 15.40
C SER A 218 -19.14 6.30 16.11
N SER A 219 -19.69 7.29 15.41
CA SER A 219 -20.81 8.10 15.93
C SER A 219 -22.07 7.28 16.18
N THR A 220 -22.19 6.12 15.55
CA THR A 220 -23.27 5.14 15.74
C THR A 220 -22.94 4.10 16.81
N ALA A 221 -21.80 4.22 17.51
CA ALA A 221 -21.43 3.28 18.55
C ALA A 221 -22.39 3.36 19.74
N ASP A 222 -22.72 2.21 20.32
CA ASP A 222 -23.58 2.12 21.49
C ASP A 222 -22.93 2.89 22.67
N PRO A 223 -23.62 3.84 23.32
CA PRO A 223 -23.10 4.58 24.47
C PRO A 223 -22.75 3.69 25.68
N ILE A 224 -23.20 2.43 25.70
CA ILE A 224 -22.84 1.45 26.73
C ILE A 224 -21.37 1.01 26.59
N LEU A 225 -20.76 1.16 25.41
CA LEU A 225 -19.37 0.76 25.19
C LEU A 225 -18.41 1.62 26.03
N PRO A 226 -17.47 1.00 26.75
CA PRO A 226 -16.55 1.74 27.60
C PRO A 226 -15.61 2.61 26.78
N TYR A 227 -15.54 3.90 27.14
CA TYR A 227 -14.62 4.85 26.54
C TYR A 227 -13.83 5.61 27.63
N PRO A 228 -12.48 5.66 27.56
CA PRO A 228 -11.61 4.94 26.62
C PRO A 228 -11.67 3.42 26.83
N PRO A 229 -11.15 2.60 25.89
CA PRO A 229 -11.17 1.15 26.03
C PRO A 229 -10.43 0.70 27.31
N PRO A 230 -11.01 -0.25 28.08
CA PRO A 230 -10.45 -0.76 29.34
C PRO A 230 -9.02 -1.26 29.20
N HIS A 231 -8.21 -1.16 30.25
CA HIS A 231 -6.79 -1.52 30.20
C HIS A 231 -6.55 -3.02 29.98
N ASP A 232 -7.46 -3.85 30.45
CA ASP A 232 -7.45 -5.31 30.43
C ASP A 232 -8.18 -5.90 29.21
N CYS A 233 -8.31 -5.13 28.11
CA CYS A 233 -8.95 -5.63 26.89
C CYS A 233 -7.98 -6.09 25.79
N LEU A 234 -8.49 -6.89 24.84
CA LEU A 234 -7.76 -7.33 23.65
C LEU A 234 -7.17 -6.14 22.88
N LEU A 235 -7.97 -5.11 22.63
CA LEU A 235 -7.54 -3.92 21.89
C LEU A 235 -6.34 -3.23 22.56
N ARG A 236 -6.37 -3.07 23.90
CA ARG A 236 -5.25 -2.49 24.64
C ARG A 236 -4.03 -3.38 24.65
N THR A 237 -4.22 -4.69 24.75
CA THR A 237 -3.14 -5.68 24.66
C THR A 237 -2.43 -5.60 23.31
N THR A 238 -3.20 -5.52 22.22
CA THR A 238 -2.66 -5.33 20.86
C THR A 238 -1.91 -4.00 20.73
N ILE A 239 -2.47 -2.89 21.25
CA ILE A 239 -1.80 -1.58 21.23
C ILE A 239 -0.48 -1.61 22.00
N ASN A 240 -0.46 -2.22 23.18
CA ASN A 240 0.74 -2.29 24.01
C ASN A 240 1.82 -3.16 23.35
N LYS A 241 1.42 -4.29 22.75
CA LYS A 241 2.31 -5.14 21.96
C LYS A 241 2.94 -4.35 20.80
N LEU A 242 2.14 -3.64 20.02
CA LEU A 242 2.64 -2.82 18.91
C LEU A 242 3.58 -1.70 19.35
N LYS A 243 3.36 -1.12 20.55
CA LYS A 243 4.28 -0.12 21.12
C LYS A 243 5.62 -0.72 21.55
N GLN A 244 5.63 -1.98 21.99
CA GLN A 244 6.83 -2.68 22.44
C GLN A 244 7.66 -3.23 21.27
N GLU A 245 7.01 -3.69 20.21
CA GLU A 245 7.69 -4.29 19.05
C GLU A 245 8.38 -3.26 18.15
N ARG A 246 7.94 -1.99 18.17
CA ARG A 246 8.45 -0.96 17.27
C ARG A 246 9.72 -0.29 17.78
N SER A 247 10.60 0.03 16.83
CA SER A 247 11.78 0.88 17.05
C SER A 247 11.42 2.34 17.39
N ILE A 248 10.24 2.80 16.97
CA ILE A 248 9.71 4.14 17.25
C ILE A 248 8.40 3.99 17.98
N THR A 249 8.28 4.61 19.15
CA THR A 249 7.02 4.60 19.91
C THR A 249 5.94 5.41 19.18
N PRO A 250 4.84 4.79 18.75
CA PRO A 250 3.80 5.50 18.03
C PRO A 250 2.95 6.37 18.97
N LYS A 251 2.48 7.51 18.45
CA LYS A 251 1.49 8.36 19.11
C LYS A 251 0.15 7.63 19.14
N LEU A 252 -0.49 7.53 20.32
CA LEU A 252 -1.79 6.88 20.48
C LEU A 252 -2.89 7.94 20.65
N LEU A 253 -3.92 7.87 19.82
CA LEU A 253 -5.08 8.76 19.83
C LEU A 253 -6.36 7.97 20.10
N PHE A 254 -7.25 8.54 20.91
CA PHE A 254 -8.62 8.07 21.12
C PHE A 254 -9.56 9.15 20.60
N ILE A 255 -10.49 8.77 19.73
CA ILE A 255 -11.41 9.69 19.05
C ILE A 255 -12.81 9.10 19.12
N ARG A 256 -13.80 9.89 19.56
CA ARG A 256 -15.22 9.59 19.43
C ARG A 256 -15.83 10.37 18.27
N GLY A 257 -16.34 9.65 17.28
CA GLY A 257 -17.10 10.21 16.17
C GLY A 257 -18.30 11.02 16.69
N GLY A 258 -18.47 12.23 16.16
CA GLY A 258 -19.55 13.14 16.53
C GLY A 258 -19.33 13.93 17.83
N GLN A 259 -18.28 13.65 18.60
CA GLN A 259 -17.93 14.41 19.82
C GLN A 259 -16.54 15.05 19.74
N ASP A 260 -15.54 14.28 19.32
CA ASP A 260 -14.15 14.72 19.20
C ASP A 260 -13.84 15.09 17.73
N ASP A 261 -12.80 15.88 17.50
CA ASP A 261 -12.32 16.19 16.15
C ASP A 261 -11.77 14.92 15.47
N ALA A 262 -12.48 14.44 14.45
CA ALA A 262 -12.15 13.23 13.71
C ALA A 262 -11.19 13.48 12.54
N THR A 263 -10.78 14.72 12.28
CA THR A 263 -9.92 15.09 11.13
C THR A 263 -8.65 14.25 11.06
N ALA A 264 -8.02 13.99 12.22
CA ALA A 264 -6.81 13.17 12.29
C ALA A 264 -7.03 11.71 11.84
N PHE A 265 -8.23 11.15 12.02
CA PHE A 265 -8.59 9.82 11.54
C PHE A 265 -9.03 9.85 10.07
N GLU A 266 -9.86 10.82 9.69
CA GLU A 266 -10.38 10.95 8.33
C GLU A 266 -9.28 11.16 7.29
N ASN A 267 -8.20 11.88 7.65
CA ASN A 267 -7.04 12.05 6.78
C ASN A 267 -6.33 10.73 6.41
N TYR A 268 -6.57 9.65 7.16
CA TYR A 268 -6.06 8.30 6.83
C TYR A 268 -7.02 7.47 5.99
N LEU A 269 -8.24 7.94 5.71
CA LEU A 269 -9.19 7.31 4.77
C LEU A 269 -8.83 7.66 3.32
N ILE A 270 -7.59 7.34 2.96
CA ILE A 270 -6.92 7.81 1.74
C ILE A 270 -7.59 7.36 0.44
N GLU A 271 -8.58 6.47 0.44
CA GLU A 271 -9.29 6.05 -0.79
C GLU A 271 -10.43 7.01 -1.20
N GLU A 272 -10.82 7.92 -0.32
CA GLU A 272 -11.91 8.87 -0.53
C GLU A 272 -11.52 10.04 -1.45
N GLN A 273 -12.48 10.63 -2.15
CA GLN A 273 -12.23 11.72 -3.11
C GLN A 273 -11.89 13.06 -2.43
N ASP A 274 -12.47 13.31 -1.26
CA ASP A 274 -12.41 14.55 -0.47
C ASP A 274 -11.26 14.59 0.53
N VAL A 275 -10.56 13.47 0.76
CA VAL A 275 -9.32 13.47 1.53
C VAL A 275 -8.24 14.13 0.69
N GLU A 276 -7.78 15.31 1.13
CA GLU A 276 -6.83 16.16 0.40
C GLU A 276 -5.67 15.34 -0.18
N GLY A 277 -5.65 15.23 -1.51
CA GLY A 277 -4.53 14.75 -2.30
C GLY A 277 -3.99 15.87 -3.18
N SER A 278 -2.86 15.63 -3.85
CA SER A 278 -2.21 16.61 -4.71
C SER A 278 -2.23 16.23 -6.19
N GLY A 279 -2.30 17.19 -7.12
CA GLY A 279 -2.18 16.97 -8.57
C GLY A 279 -3.06 15.85 -9.15
N LEU A 280 -2.44 14.88 -9.85
CA LEU A 280 -3.06 13.68 -10.46
C LEU A 280 -3.99 12.87 -9.53
N THR A 281 -3.98 13.08 -8.22
CA THR A 281 -4.89 12.39 -7.27
C THR A 281 -5.69 13.33 -6.38
N SER A 282 -5.63 14.65 -6.61
CA SER A 282 -6.19 15.68 -5.73
C SER A 282 -7.70 15.69 -5.62
N VAL A 283 -8.38 15.27 -6.68
CA VAL A 283 -9.85 15.15 -6.76
C VAL A 283 -10.27 13.69 -7.05
N MET A 284 -9.29 12.81 -7.20
CA MET A 284 -9.53 11.44 -7.65
C MET A 284 -9.42 10.48 -6.48
N GLY A 285 -10.53 9.82 -6.16
CA GLY A 285 -10.54 8.64 -5.29
C GLY A 285 -9.87 7.47 -5.98
N PHE A 286 -9.68 6.36 -5.26
CA PHE A 286 -8.92 5.23 -5.79
C PHE A 286 -9.48 4.68 -7.12
N VAL A 287 -10.81 4.67 -7.29
CA VAL A 287 -11.45 4.21 -8.52
C VAL A 287 -11.11 5.11 -9.71
N SER A 288 -11.24 6.42 -9.56
CA SER A 288 -10.91 7.40 -10.61
C SER A 288 -9.42 7.36 -10.98
N PHE A 289 -8.55 7.11 -10.00
CA PHE A 289 -7.12 6.88 -10.26
C PHE A 289 -6.88 5.66 -11.17
N LEU A 290 -7.59 4.54 -10.94
CA LEU A 290 -7.47 3.36 -11.81
C LEU A 290 -7.98 3.64 -13.24
N GLU A 291 -9.03 4.44 -13.39
CA GLU A 291 -9.54 4.86 -14.70
C GLU A 291 -8.52 5.73 -15.46
N ASP A 292 -7.86 6.65 -14.76
CA ASP A 292 -6.79 7.48 -15.32
C ASP A 292 -5.60 6.61 -15.78
N ILE A 293 -5.13 5.72 -14.91
CA ILE A 293 -4.08 4.75 -15.25
C ILE A 293 -4.47 3.89 -16.44
N THR A 294 -5.73 3.44 -16.51
CA THR A 294 -6.24 2.67 -17.67
C THR A 294 -6.09 3.46 -18.96
N ARG A 295 -6.43 4.75 -18.96
CA ARG A 295 -6.29 5.62 -20.12
C ARG A 295 -4.82 5.82 -20.51
N SER A 296 -3.95 6.12 -19.54
CA SER A 296 -2.51 6.30 -19.79
C SER A 296 -1.84 5.03 -20.32
N VAL A 297 -2.25 3.85 -19.84
CA VAL A 297 -1.77 2.56 -20.38
C VAL A 297 -2.23 2.38 -21.82
N LEU A 298 -3.49 2.67 -22.12
CA LEU A 298 -4.01 2.59 -23.49
C LEU A 298 -3.30 3.56 -24.44
N GLU A 299 -2.90 4.74 -23.96
CA GLU A 299 -2.10 5.71 -24.72
C GLU A 299 -0.67 5.23 -24.92
N TYR A 300 -0.04 4.66 -23.89
CA TYR A 300 1.31 4.12 -23.95
C TYR A 300 1.43 2.89 -24.88
N MET A 301 0.37 2.08 -24.98
CA MET A 301 0.35 0.88 -25.82
C MET A 301 -0.01 1.16 -27.30
N LYS A 302 -0.29 2.41 -27.69
CA LYS A 302 -0.49 2.81 -29.08
C LYS A 302 0.84 3.04 -29.79
#